data_AF-A0A8T5E853-F1
#
_entry.id   AF-A0A8T5E853-F1
#
_cell.length_a   1.000
_cell.length_b   1.000
_cell.length_c   1.000
_cell.angle_alpha   90.00
_cell.angle_beta   90.00
_cell.angle_gamma   90.00
#
_symmetry.space_group_name_H-M   'P 1'
#
loop_
_entity.id
_entity.type
_entity.pdbx_description
1 polymer ?
#
loop_
_entity_poly.entity_id
_entity_poly.type
_entity_poly.pdbx_seq_one_letter_code
_entity_poly.pdbx_strand_id
1 'polypeptide(L)' 'MTTSDYKKAFKQLNAKPIKKLKYIKFNQPKERSCGRALRKCRNCGRNGGHINKYGLHLCRQCFREMALGLGFKKYS' A
#
# COMPACT_ATOMS: atom_id res chain seq x y z
N MET A 1 12.15 -0.82 -2.28
CA MET A 1 11.44 -1.73 -1.35
C MET A 1 9.99 -1.28 -1.13
N THR A 2 9.17 -1.35 -2.18
CA THR A 2 7.72 -1.09 -2.10
C THR A 2 6.98 -2.41 -1.96
N THR A 3 5.82 -2.41 -1.30
CA THR A 3 5.01 -3.60 -1.08
C THR A 3 4.58 -4.15 -2.45
N SER A 4 4.98 -5.38 -2.80
CA SER A 4 4.59 -6.00 -4.07
C SER A 4 3.10 -6.35 -4.07
N ASP A 5 2.42 -6.03 -5.17
CA ASP A 5 1.03 -6.46 -5.37
C ASP A 5 0.98 -7.97 -5.65
N TYR A 6 0.05 -8.68 -5.02
CA TYR A 6 -0.20 -10.10 -5.25
C TYR A 6 -0.62 -10.38 -6.70
N LYS A 7 -1.21 -9.40 -7.38
CA LYS A 7 -1.61 -9.49 -8.79
C LYS A 7 -0.42 -9.69 -9.74
N LYS A 8 0.82 -9.43 -9.32
CA LYS A 8 2.02 -9.69 -10.16
C LYS A 8 2.09 -11.15 -10.63
N ALA A 9 1.59 -12.10 -9.83
CA ALA A 9 1.54 -13.51 -10.20
C ALA A 9 0.57 -13.80 -11.37
N PHE A 10 -0.41 -12.93 -11.63
CA PHE A 10 -1.45 -13.16 -12.65
C PHE A 10 -0.89 -13.15 -14.07
N LYS A 11 0.22 -12.46 -14.32
CA LYS A 11 0.90 -12.49 -15.63
C LYS A 11 1.22 -13.92 -16.07
N GLN A 12 1.67 -14.76 -15.13
CA GLN A 12 1.96 -16.17 -15.39
C GLN A 12 0.71 -17.06 -15.27
N LEU A 13 -0.18 -16.77 -14.34
CA LEU A 13 -1.34 -17.61 -14.02
C LEU A 13 -2.52 -17.46 -15.00
N ASN A 14 -2.59 -16.38 -15.77
CA ASN A 14 -3.69 -16.17 -16.73
C ASN A 14 -3.76 -17.27 -17.80
N ALA A 15 -2.64 -17.86 -18.19
CA ALA A 15 -2.61 -18.99 -19.12
C ALA A 15 -3.09 -20.32 -18.51
N LYS A 16 -3.29 -20.38 -17.17
CA LYS A 16 -3.61 -21.62 -16.43
C LYS A 16 -4.83 -21.40 -15.51
N PRO A 17 -6.07 -21.56 -16.02
CA PRO A 17 -7.28 -21.13 -15.32
C PRO A 17 -7.49 -21.85 -13.97
N ILE A 18 -7.28 -23.17 -13.93
CA ILE A 18 -7.43 -23.97 -12.69
C ILE A 18 -6.42 -23.52 -11.61
N LYS A 19 -5.17 -23.23 -11.99
CA LYS A 19 -4.14 -22.75 -11.07
C LYS A 19 -4.42 -21.33 -10.58
N LYS A 20 -4.98 -20.47 -11.45
CA LYS A 20 -5.41 -19.13 -11.09
C LYS A 20 -6.52 -19.15 -10.03
N LEU A 21 -7.55 -19.99 -10.22
CA LEU A 21 -8.63 -20.16 -9.24
C LEU A 21 -8.11 -20.62 -7.89
N LYS A 22 -7.17 -21.59 -7.89
CA LYS A 22 -6.51 -22.07 -6.66
C LYS A 22 -5.73 -20.95 -5.98
N TYR A 23 -4.95 -20.16 -6.73
CA TYR A 23 -4.19 -19.04 -6.19
C TYR A 23 -5.09 -17.96 -5.58
N ILE A 24 -6.19 -17.62 -6.25
CA ILE A 24 -7.18 -16.66 -5.73
C ILE A 24 -7.73 -17.15 -4.38
N LYS A 25 -8.10 -18.43 -4.29
CA LYS A 25 -8.68 -19.00 -3.06
C LYS A 25 -7.71 -18.99 -1.87
N PHE A 26 -6.44 -19.33 -2.09
CA PHE A 26 -5.49 -19.58 -0.99
C PHE A 26 -4.47 -18.45 -0.74
N ASN A 27 -4.10 -17.69 -1.76
CA ASN A 27 -3.02 -16.70 -1.68
C ASN A 27 -3.50 -15.25 -1.76
N GLN A 28 -4.74 -15.00 -2.22
CA GLN A 28 -5.26 -13.64 -2.25
C GLN A 28 -5.37 -13.09 -0.82
N PRO A 29 -4.90 -11.84 -0.58
CA PRO A 29 -5.14 -11.19 0.70
C PRO A 29 -6.65 -11.03 0.94
N LYS A 30 -7.10 -11.47 2.12
CA LYS A 30 -8.50 -11.30 2.55
C LYS A 30 -8.84 -9.82 2.67
N GLU A 31 -10.06 -9.47 2.27
CA GLU A 31 -10.61 -8.14 2.52
C GLU A 31 -10.82 -7.97 4.03
N ARG A 32 -10.33 -6.85 4.57
CA ARG A 32 -10.42 -6.51 5.99
C ARG A 32 -11.12 -5.18 6.15
N SER A 33 -11.91 -5.04 7.20
CA SER A 33 -12.54 -3.77 7.59
C SER A 33 -11.59 -2.86 8.38
N CYS A 34 -10.63 -3.44 9.10
CA CYS A 34 -9.72 -2.70 9.97
C CYS A 34 -8.25 -3.21 9.92
N GLY A 35 -7.35 -2.44 10.52
CA GLY A 35 -5.96 -2.81 10.75
C GLY A 35 -4.92 -2.07 9.89
N ARG A 36 -3.65 -2.34 10.17
CA ARG A 36 -2.50 -1.66 9.53
C ARG A 36 -2.41 -1.93 8.02
N ALA A 37 -2.93 -3.07 7.56
CA ALA A 37 -2.86 -3.47 6.15
C ALA A 37 -3.65 -2.54 5.20
N LEU A 38 -4.66 -1.86 5.72
CA LEU A 38 -5.49 -0.91 4.97
C LEU A 38 -4.84 0.46 4.84
N ARG A 39 -3.91 0.80 5.73
CA ARG A 39 -3.26 2.12 5.79
C ARG A 39 -2.01 2.13 4.93
N LYS A 40 -2.21 2.09 3.62
CA LYS A 40 -1.12 2.20 2.63
C LYS A 40 -0.82 3.65 2.34
N CYS A 41 0.47 4.01 2.33
CA CYS A 41 0.91 5.31 1.84
C CYS A 41 0.52 5.48 0.37
N ARG A 42 -0.09 6.61 0.02
CA ARG A 42 -0.48 6.91 -1.37
C ARG A 42 0.71 6.98 -2.34
N ASN A 43 1.86 7.46 -1.88
CA ASN A 43 3.05 7.61 -2.72
C ASN A 43 3.85 6.30 -2.84
N CYS A 44 4.34 5.76 -1.72
CA CYS A 44 5.24 4.61 -1.74
C CYS A 44 4.58 3.23 -1.54
N GLY A 45 3.28 3.19 -1.21
CA GLY A 45 2.54 1.94 -0.97
C GLY A 45 2.98 1.16 0.28
N ARG A 46 3.83 1.72 1.14
CA ARG A 46 4.27 1.10 2.40
C ARG A 46 3.18 1.23 3.47
N ASN A 47 3.05 0.19 4.31
CA ASN A 47 2.06 0.15 5.40
C ASN A 47 2.61 0.68 6.74
N GLY A 48 3.93 0.83 6.85
CA GLY A 48 4.62 1.23 8.08
C GLY A 48 4.82 2.75 8.19
N GLY A 49 4.81 3.26 9.43
CA GLY A 49 5.11 4.67 9.72
C GLY A 49 4.10 5.64 9.11
N HIS A 50 2.83 5.24 9.05
CA HIS A 50 1.74 6.00 8.44
C HIS A 50 1.27 7.13 9.36
N ILE A 51 1.15 8.34 8.81
CA ILE A 51 0.61 9.52 9.51
C ILE A 51 -0.91 9.46 9.41
N ASN A 52 -1.59 9.26 10.54
CA ASN A 52 -3.05 9.14 10.59
C ASN A 52 -3.76 10.50 10.76
N LYS A 53 -3.02 11.55 11.15
CA LYS A 53 -3.57 12.89 11.32
C LYS A 53 -3.82 13.56 9.96
N TYR A 54 -4.78 14.47 9.92
CA TYR A 54 -5.08 15.35 8.78
C TYR A 54 -5.51 14.63 7.49
N GLY A 55 -5.84 13.33 7.53
CA GLY A 55 -6.33 12.61 6.35
C GLY A 55 -5.32 12.51 5.19
N LEU A 56 -4.01 12.69 5.45
CA LEU A 56 -3.00 12.77 4.39
C LEU A 56 -2.73 11.43 3.70
N HIS A 57 -2.91 10.32 4.42
CA HIS A 57 -2.60 8.96 3.94
C HIS A 57 -1.16 8.78 3.42
N LEU A 58 -0.19 9.36 4.14
CA LEU A 58 1.23 9.33 3.80
C LEU A 58 2.05 8.62 4.87
N CYS A 59 3.17 8.01 4.47
CA CYS A 59 4.18 7.56 5.42
C CYS A 59 5.11 8.72 5.81
N ARG A 60 5.80 8.58 6.94
CA ARG A 60 6.73 9.59 7.47
C ARG A 60 7.84 10.02 6.50
N GLN A 61 8.26 9.12 5.61
CA GLN A 61 9.33 9.41 4.63
C GLN A 61 8.78 10.31 3.53
N CYS A 62 7.71 9.87 2.87
CA CYS A 62 7.04 10.64 1.82
C CYS A 62 6.48 11.97 2.33
N PHE A 63 6.02 12.04 3.59
CA PHE A 63 5.60 13.29 4.18
C PHE A 63 6.74 14.30 4.28
N ARG A 64 7.95 13.88 4.67
CA ARG A 64 9.11 14.80 4.75
C ARG A 64 9.50 15.37 3.38
N GLU A 65 9.36 14.58 2.33
CA GLU A 65 9.63 15.03 0.95
C GLU A 65 8.57 16.02 0.46
N MET A 66 7.29 15.76 0.75
CA MET A 66 6.17 16.59 0.26
C MET A 66 5.74 17.71 1.21
N ALA A 67 6.31 17.79 2.42
CA ALA A 67 5.89 18.72 3.47
C ALA A 67 5.85 20.18 2.98
N LEU A 68 6.88 20.61 2.25
CA LEU A 68 6.97 21.97 1.71
C LEU A 68 5.86 22.27 0.69
N GLY A 69 5.58 21.33 -0.21
CA GLY A 69 4.50 21.47 -1.21
C GLY A 69 3.09 21.43 -0.61
N LEU A 70 2.93 20.79 0.54
CA LEU A 70 1.70 20.78 1.33
C LEU A 70 1.52 22.05 2.19
N GLY A 71 2.48 22.98 2.17
CA GLY A 71 2.43 24.23 2.94
C GLY A 71 2.94 24.10 4.38
N PHE A 72 3.53 22.98 4.77
CA PHE A 72 4.18 22.86 6.08
C PHE A 72 5.52 23.62 6.07
N LYS A 73 5.68 24.53 7.03
CA LYS A 73 6.92 25.26 7.26
C LYS A 73 7.58 24.78 8.56
N LYS A 74 8.91 24.68 8.54
CA LYS A 74 9.71 24.43 9.73
C LYS A 74 10.03 25.78 10.38
N TYR A 75 9.46 26.03 11.57
CA TYR A 75 9.64 27.29 12.29
C TYR A 75 10.82 27.29 13.28
N SER A 76 11.42 26.12 13.52
CA SER A 76 12.63 25.89 14.32
C SER A 76 13.35 24.66 13.78
#